data_AF-A0A1Y2MLF0-F1
#
_entry.id   AF-A0A1Y2MLF0-F1
#
_cell.length_a   1.000
_cell.length_b   1.000
_cell.length_c   1.000
_cell.angle_alpha   90.00
_cell.angle_beta   90.00
_cell.angle_gamma   90.00
#
_symmetry.space_group_name_H-M   'P 1'
#
loop_
_entity.id
_entity.type
_entity.pdbx_description
1 polymer ?
#
loop_
_entity_poly.entity_id
_entity_poly.type
_entity_poly.pdbx_seq_one_letter_code
_entity_poly.pdbx_strand_id
1 'polypeptide(L)' 'MVQVRSSFCYGGECVQVEFLQRAGVLVSHPEQPEPLYFTRGEWQAFIAGVKNGDFDLPD' A
#
# COMPACT_ATOMS: atom_id res chain seq x y z
N MET A 1 -15.11 -1.31 -5.58
CA MET A 1 -13.71 -1.03 -5.20
C MET A 1 -13.70 -0.87 -3.69
N VAL A 2 -12.64 -1.32 -3.00
CA VAL A 2 -12.57 -1.25 -1.54
C VAL A 2 -11.36 -0.41 -1.17
N GLN A 3 -11.55 0.62 -0.36
CA GLN A 3 -10.50 1.50 0.10
C GLN A 3 -10.20 1.25 1.58
N VAL A 4 -8.93 1.19 1.92
CA VAL A 4 -8.44 1.03 3.29
C VAL A 4 -7.38 2.07 3.55
N ARG A 5 -7.53 2.83 4.63
CA ARG A 5 -6.50 3.75 5.13
C ARG A 5 -5.79 3.08 6.31
N SER A 6 -4.47 3.23 6.39
CA SER A 6 -3.68 2.69 7.52
C SER A 6 -4.24 3.16 8.86
N SER A 7 -4.34 2.27 9.84
CA SER A 7 -4.69 2.62 11.23
C SER A 7 -3.58 3.38 11.95
N PHE A 8 -2.35 3.33 11.41
CA PHE A 8 -1.20 4.10 11.88
C PHE A 8 -1.06 5.46 11.17
N CYS A 9 -2.09 5.91 10.45
CA CYS A 9 -2.15 7.23 9.85
C CYS A 9 -2.29 8.31 10.94
N TYR A 10 -1.16 8.88 11.36
CA TYR A 10 -1.08 10.03 12.26
C TYR A 10 0.05 10.96 11.80
N GLY A 11 -0.06 12.26 12.09
CA GLY A 11 1.01 13.22 11.81
C GLY A 11 1.32 13.50 10.33
N GLY A 12 0.48 13.06 9.40
CA GLY A 12 0.72 13.20 7.94
C GLY A 12 1.19 11.91 7.26
N GLU A 13 1.64 10.93 8.05
CA GLU A 13 2.17 9.64 7.60
C GLU A 13 1.04 8.65 7.23
N CYS A 14 0.29 9.00 6.19
CA CYS A 14 -0.94 8.32 5.83
C CYS A 14 -0.82 7.63 4.48
N VAL A 15 -0.83 6.29 4.50
CA VAL A 15 -0.94 5.49 3.27
C VAL A 15 -2.37 4.98 3.13
N GLN A 16 -2.88 5.07 1.90
CA GLN A 16 -4.18 4.58 1.49
C GLN A 16 -4.05 3.56 0.37
N VAL A 17 -4.86 2.51 0.45
CA VAL A 17 -4.88 1.40 -0.48
C VAL A 17 -6.27 1.26 -1.08
N GLU A 18 -6.39 1.17 -2.40
CA GLU A 18 -7.63 0.85 -3.09
C GLU A 18 -7.51 -0.45 -3.89
N PHE A 19 -8.39 -1.41 -3.58
CA PHE A 19 -8.47 -2.70 -4.25
C PHE A 19 -9.39 -2.62 -5.48
N LEU A 20 -8.77 -2.74 -6.66
CA LEU A 20 -9.45 -2.84 -7.94
C LEU A 20 -9.74 -4.31 -8.22
N GLN A 21 -10.98 -4.73 -7.95
CA GLN A 21 -11.49 -6.10 -8.01
C GLN A 21 -10.59 -7.15 -8.68
N ARG A 22 -10.39 -7.09 -10.00
CA ARG A 22 -9.61 -8.07 -10.78
C ARG A 22 -8.33 -7.51 -11.40
N ALA A 23 -8.07 -6.22 -11.24
CA ALA A 23 -6.95 -5.56 -11.91
C ALA A 23 -5.70 -5.52 -11.01
N GLY A 24 -5.82 -4.91 -9.84
CA GLY A 24 -4.66 -4.59 -9.03
C GLY A 24 -4.98 -3.77 -7.80
N VAL A 25 -3.98 -3.07 -7.31
CA VAL A 25 -4.03 -2.25 -6.10
C VAL A 25 -3.44 -0.89 -6.39
N LEU A 26 -4.15 0.16 -6.01
CA LEU A 26 -3.65 1.53 -6.04
C LEU A 26 -3.19 1.92 -4.64
N VAL A 27 -2.00 2.49 -4.53
CA VAL A 27 -1.44 3.04 -3.29
C VAL A 27 -1.27 4.55 -3.44
N SER A 28 -1.77 5.33 -2.48
CA SER A 28 -1.65 6.78 -2.49
C SER A 28 -1.40 7.34 -1.09
N HIS A 29 -0.90 8.58 -1.02
CA HIS A 29 -0.73 9.34 0.22
C HIS A 29 -1.06 10.84 -0.02
N PRO A 30 -1.34 11.64 1.04
CA PRO A 30 -1.85 13.01 0.89
C PRO A 30 -0.98 13.95 0.04
N GLU A 31 0.33 13.74 0.04
CA GLU A 31 1.29 14.60 -0.67
C GLU A 31 1.54 14.16 -2.12
N GLN A 32 1.08 12.96 -2.51
CA GLN A 32 1.20 12.45 -3.88
C GLN A 32 -0.17 12.03 -4.43
N PRO A 33 -0.83 12.90 -5.22
CA PRO A 33 -2.19 12.65 -5.69
C PRO A 33 -2.28 11.56 -6.77
N GLU A 34 -1.18 11.28 -7.48
CA GLU A 34 -1.12 10.23 -8.48
C GLU A 34 -0.83 8.87 -7.80
N PRO A 35 -1.76 7.91 -7.83
CA PRO A 35 -1.57 6.63 -7.15
C PRO A 35 -0.57 5.73 -7.87
N LEU A 36 0.25 5.02 -7.09
CA LEU A 36 1.09 3.96 -7.59
C LEU A 36 0.25 2.69 -7.81
N TYR A 37 0.29 2.14 -9.03
CA TYR A 37 -0.41 0.92 -9.36
C TYR A 37 0.47 -0.32 -9.19
N PHE A 38 -0.06 -1.32 -8.49
CA PHE A 38 0.47 -2.67 -8.39
C PHE A 38 -0.47 -3.64 -9.08
N THR A 39 0.07 -4.57 -9.86
CA THR A 39 -0.67 -5.77 -10.26
C THR A 39 -1.01 -6.63 -9.03
N ARG A 40 -1.97 -7.55 -9.19
CA ARG A 40 -2.31 -8.50 -8.12
C ARG A 40 -1.10 -9.34 -7.66
N GLY A 41 -0.26 -9.78 -8.59
CA GLY A 41 0.92 -10.60 -8.28
C GLY A 41 1.97 -9.82 -7.49
N GLU A 42 2.27 -8.58 -7.92
CA GLU A 42 3.19 -7.69 -7.19
C GLU A 42 2.66 -7.37 -5.80
N TRP A 43 1.36 -7.11 -5.65
CA TRP A 43 0.77 -6.87 -4.33
C TRP A 43 0.89 -8.07 -3.39
N GLN A 44 0.68 -9.30 -3.89
CA GLN A 44 0.86 -10.51 -3.10
C GLN A 44 2.33 -10.70 -2.66
N ALA A 45 3.28 -10.46 -3.56
CA ALA A 45 4.71 -10.51 -3.25
C ALA A 45 5.11 -9.42 -2.24
N PHE A 46 4.63 -8.19 -2.42
CA PHE A 46 4.87 -7.08 -1.49
C PHE A 46 4.39 -7.41 -0.08
N ILE A 47 3.15 -7.90 0.08
CA ILE A 47 2.63 -8.28 1.40
C ILE A 47 3.41 -9.46 2.01
N ALA A 48 3.91 -10.39 1.19
CA ALA A 48 4.76 -11.47 1.68
C ALA A 48 6.08 -10.91 2.25
N GLY A 49 6.73 -9.98 1.54
CA GLY A 49 7.96 -9.32 2.01
C GLY A 49 7.75 -8.48 3.28
N VAL A 50 6.67 -7.68 3.35
CA VAL A 50 6.30 -6.92 4.56
C VAL A 50 6.16 -7.85 5.76
N LYS A 51 5.47 -8.99 5.59
CA LYS A 51 5.28 -9.97 6.67
C LYS A 51 6.57 -10.71 7.05
N ASN A 52 7.53 -10.79 6.13
CA ASN A 52 8.84 -11.39 6.37
C ASN A 52 9.84 -10.43 7.03
N GLY A 53 9.49 -9.13 7.16
CA GLY A 53 10.39 -8.10 7.66
C GLY A 53 11.38 -7.59 6.61
N ASP A 54 11.20 -7.93 5.33
CA ASP A 54 12.14 -7.56 4.25
C ASP A 54 12.26 -6.04 4.05
N PHE A 55 11.29 -5.28 4.54
CA PHE A 55 11.17 -3.83 4.33
C PHE A 55 11.20 -3.04 5.65
N ASP A 56 11.61 -3.65 6.76
CA ASP A 56 11.84 -2.92 7.99
C ASP A 56 13.02 -1.94 7.80
N LEU A 57 12.97 -0.79 8.48
CA LEU A 57 14.07 0.18 8.41
C LEU A 57 15.34 -0.45 8.99
N PRO A 58 16.52 -0.17 8.41
CA PRO A 58 17.79 -0.52 9.04
C PRO A 58 17.91 0.12 10.43
N ASP A 59 18.52 -0.60 11.36
CA ASP A 59 18.89 -0.10 12.70
C ASP A 59 19.89 1.08 12.63
#